data_AF-A0A2I8JDX5-F1
#
_entry.id   AF-A0A2I8JDX5-F1
#
_cell.length_a   1.000
_cell.length_b   1.000
_cell.length_c   1.000
_cell.angle_alpha   90.00
_cell.angle_beta   90.00
_cell.angle_gamma   90.00
#
_symmetry.space_group_name_H-M   'P 1'
#
loop_
_entity.id
_entity.type
_entity.pdbx_description
1 polymer ?
#
loop_
_entity_poly.entity_id
_entity_poly.type
_entity_poly.pdbx_seq_one_letter_code
_entity_poly.pdbx_strand_id
1 'polypeptide(L)'
;MRFVDEYRAPEQVMQLIEHLRERASHLSYTAERPLRIMEVCGGHTHAIFKFGLDQLLPENVEFIHGPGCPVCVLPMGRIDTCVEIASHPEVIFCTFGDAMRVPGKQGSLLQAKARGADVRIVYSPMDALKLAQENPTRKVVFFGLGFETTMPTTAITLQQAKARDVQNFYFFCQHITLIPTLRSLLEQPDNGIDAFLAPGHVSMVIGTDAYNFIASDFHRPLVVAGFEPLDLLQGVVMLVEQKIAAHSKVENQYRRVVPDAGNLLAQQAIADVFCVNGDSEWRGLGVIESSGVHLTPDYQRFDAEAHFRPAPQQVCDDPRARCGEVLTGKCKPHQCPLFGNTCNPQTAFGALMVSSEGACAAWYQYRQQESEA
;
A
#
# COMPACT_ATOMS: atom_id res chain seq x y z
N MET A 1 -11.86 -20.58 7.37
CA MET A 1 -12.75 -19.87 6.42
C MET A 1 -13.51 -20.94 5.63
N ARG A 2 -14.85 -20.94 5.66
CA ARG A 2 -15.62 -21.63 4.62
C ARG A 2 -15.31 -20.92 3.29
N PHE A 3 -15.19 -21.65 2.17
CA PHE A 3 -14.93 -21.17 0.80
C PHE A 3 -13.48 -21.01 0.29
N VAL A 4 -12.43 -21.16 1.11
CA VAL A 4 -11.03 -21.00 0.61
C VAL A 4 -10.68 -22.04 -0.46
N ASP A 5 -11.16 -23.27 -0.31
CA ASP A 5 -10.86 -24.37 -1.23
C ASP A 5 -11.59 -24.20 -2.58
N GLU A 6 -12.80 -23.61 -2.57
CA GLU A 6 -13.57 -23.32 -3.78
C GLU A 6 -12.89 -22.22 -4.62
N TYR A 7 -12.44 -21.13 -3.99
CA TYR A 7 -11.76 -20.04 -4.68
C TYR A 7 -10.31 -20.33 -5.12
N ARG A 8 -9.80 -21.52 -4.77
CA ARG A 8 -8.47 -22.02 -5.14
C ARG A 8 -8.53 -23.29 -5.99
N ALA A 9 -9.72 -23.73 -6.40
CA ALA A 9 -9.90 -24.95 -7.18
C ALA A 9 -9.12 -24.86 -8.50
N PRO A 10 -8.07 -25.68 -8.71
CA PRO A 10 -7.20 -25.54 -9.88
C PRO A 10 -7.95 -25.69 -11.21
N GLU A 11 -8.95 -26.56 -11.26
CA GLU A 11 -9.78 -26.78 -12.44
C GLU A 11 -10.55 -25.51 -12.85
N GLN A 12 -11.12 -24.81 -11.88
CA GLN A 12 -11.85 -23.56 -12.14
C GLN A 12 -10.91 -22.43 -12.55
N VAL A 13 -9.72 -22.37 -11.95
CA VAL A 13 -8.66 -21.41 -12.33
C VAL A 13 -8.25 -21.63 -13.78
N MET A 14 -7.99 -22.88 -14.17
CA MET A 14 -7.60 -23.21 -15.55
C MET A 14 -8.71 -22.94 -16.55
N GLN A 15 -9.97 -23.25 -16.23
CA GLN A 15 -11.11 -22.89 -17.08
C GLN A 15 -11.22 -21.37 -17.30
N LEU A 16 -11.00 -20.59 -16.25
CA LEU A 16 -11.04 -19.13 -16.33
C LEU A 16 -9.86 -18.56 -17.13
N ILE A 17 -8.69 -19.18 -17.06
CA ILE A 17 -7.52 -18.83 -17.88
C ILE A 17 -7.79 -19.12 -19.36
N GLU A 18 -8.36 -20.28 -19.70
CA GLU A 18 -8.71 -20.58 -21.10
C GLU A 18 -9.75 -19.62 -21.63
N HIS A 19 -10.77 -19.30 -20.82
CA HIS A 19 -11.73 -18.26 -21.18
C HIS A 19 -11.03 -16.91 -21.38
N LEU A 20 -10.15 -16.50 -20.47
CA LEU A 20 -9.39 -15.25 -20.59
C LEU A 20 -8.55 -15.21 -21.86
N ARG A 21 -7.91 -16.32 -22.26
CA ARG A 21 -7.15 -16.44 -23.52
C ARG A 21 -8.04 -16.23 -24.75
N GLU A 22 -9.20 -16.89 -24.77
CA GLU A 22 -10.20 -16.71 -25.83
C GLU A 22 -10.61 -15.24 -25.94
N ARG A 23 -10.98 -14.62 -24.82
CA ARG A 23 -11.45 -13.24 -24.80
C ARG A 23 -10.36 -12.24 -25.15
N ALA A 24 -9.15 -12.43 -24.61
CA ALA A 24 -8.00 -11.57 -24.89
C ALA A 24 -7.59 -11.60 -26.38
N SER A 25 -7.92 -12.65 -27.14
CA SER A 25 -7.68 -12.68 -28.60
C SER A 25 -8.49 -11.65 -29.39
N HIS A 26 -9.59 -11.13 -28.81
CA HIS A 26 -10.41 -10.08 -29.41
C HIS A 26 -9.92 -8.65 -29.08
N LEU A 27 -8.92 -8.53 -28.22
CA LEU A 27 -8.31 -7.24 -27.89
C LEU A 27 -7.39 -6.77 -29.03
N SER A 28 -7.31 -5.46 -29.23
CA SER A 28 -6.33 -4.85 -30.16
C SER A 28 -4.91 -4.78 -29.61
N TYR A 29 -4.65 -5.37 -28.44
CA TYR A 29 -3.38 -5.35 -27.74
C TYR A 29 -2.50 -6.54 -28.17
N THR A 30 -1.19 -6.36 -28.18
CA THR A 30 -0.19 -7.38 -28.63
C THR A 30 0.82 -7.66 -27.52
N ALA A 31 1.73 -8.62 -27.73
CA ALA A 31 2.82 -8.88 -26.78
C ALA A 31 3.77 -7.67 -26.62
N GLU A 32 3.99 -6.89 -27.68
CA GLU A 32 4.84 -5.68 -27.65
C GLU A 32 4.12 -4.48 -27.04
N ARG A 33 2.79 -4.49 -27.04
CA ARG A 33 1.93 -3.46 -26.45
C ARG A 33 0.76 -4.13 -25.73
N PRO A 34 1.00 -4.74 -24.57
CA PRO A 34 -0.02 -5.48 -23.83
C PRO A 34 -1.03 -4.52 -23.19
N LEU A 35 -2.21 -5.04 -22.86
CA LEU A 35 -3.17 -4.37 -22.00
C LEU A 35 -2.58 -4.30 -20.59
N ARG A 36 -2.32 -3.08 -20.12
CA ARG A 36 -1.59 -2.87 -18.86
C ARG A 36 -2.56 -2.65 -17.71
N ILE A 37 -2.72 -3.68 -16.87
CA ILE A 37 -3.62 -3.66 -15.71
C ILE A 37 -2.82 -3.33 -14.47
N MET A 38 -3.06 -2.16 -13.86
CA MET A 38 -2.44 -1.80 -12.60
C MET A 38 -3.26 -2.33 -11.43
N GLU A 39 -2.67 -3.21 -10.62
CA GLU A 39 -3.19 -3.48 -9.28
C GLU A 39 -2.54 -2.52 -8.28
N VAL A 40 -3.32 -2.09 -7.29
CA VAL A 40 -2.85 -1.14 -6.27
C VAL A 40 -3.08 -1.70 -4.88
N CYS A 41 -2.62 -2.93 -4.66
CA CYS A 41 -2.70 -3.61 -3.39
C CYS A 41 -1.53 -4.58 -3.19
N GLY A 42 -0.72 -4.37 -2.16
CA GLY A 42 0.36 -5.29 -1.82
C GLY A 42 -0.07 -6.75 -1.64
N GLY A 43 -1.30 -6.97 -1.14
CA GLY A 43 -1.91 -8.30 -1.06
C GLY A 43 -2.24 -8.91 -2.42
N HIS A 44 -2.65 -8.11 -3.41
CA HIS A 44 -2.82 -8.55 -4.80
C HIS A 44 -1.46 -8.86 -5.43
N THR A 45 -0.46 -7.98 -5.28
CA THR A 45 0.93 -8.25 -5.70
C THR A 45 1.39 -9.61 -5.19
N HIS A 46 1.28 -9.84 -3.88
CA HIS A 46 1.69 -11.09 -3.25
C HIS A 46 0.93 -12.30 -3.82
N ALA A 47 -0.39 -12.21 -3.95
CA ALA A 47 -1.21 -13.29 -4.49
C ALA A 47 -0.86 -13.61 -5.96
N ILE A 48 -0.69 -12.59 -6.80
CA ILE A 48 -0.34 -12.74 -8.22
C ILE A 48 0.96 -13.54 -8.35
N PHE A 49 2.03 -13.15 -7.65
CA PHE A 49 3.30 -13.87 -7.70
C PHE A 49 3.23 -15.25 -7.06
N LYS A 50 2.61 -15.37 -5.88
CA LYS A 50 2.52 -16.63 -5.13
C LYS A 50 1.81 -17.73 -5.92
N PHE A 51 0.77 -17.36 -6.67
CA PHE A 51 0.01 -18.30 -7.50
C PHE A 51 0.45 -18.30 -8.97
N GLY A 52 1.48 -17.51 -9.33
CA GLY A 52 1.99 -17.40 -10.69
C GLY A 52 0.96 -16.90 -11.71
N LEU A 53 0.01 -16.07 -11.30
CA LEU A 53 -1.08 -15.62 -12.19
C LEU A 53 -0.57 -14.80 -13.37
N ASP A 54 0.48 -14.01 -13.15
CA ASP A 54 1.19 -13.24 -14.17
C ASP A 54 1.84 -14.13 -15.25
N GLN A 55 2.25 -15.36 -14.91
CA GLN A 55 2.73 -16.37 -15.86
C GLN A 55 1.63 -17.02 -16.69
N LEU A 56 0.40 -17.02 -16.17
CA LEU A 56 -0.73 -17.71 -16.77
C LEU A 56 -1.54 -16.80 -17.69
N LEU A 57 -1.32 -15.48 -17.61
CA LEU A 57 -1.94 -14.50 -18.48
C LEU A 57 -1.58 -14.70 -19.96
N PRO A 58 -2.48 -14.34 -20.88
CA PRO A 58 -2.15 -14.17 -22.29
C PRO A 58 -1.03 -13.14 -22.48
N GLU A 59 -0.15 -13.33 -23.47
CA GLU A 59 1.02 -12.44 -23.70
C GLU A 59 0.64 -10.98 -23.98
N ASN A 60 -0.59 -10.71 -24.42
CA ASN A 60 -1.09 -9.37 -24.67
C ASN A 60 -1.79 -8.73 -23.46
N VAL A 61 -1.65 -9.29 -22.25
CA VAL A 61 -2.13 -8.72 -20.98
C VAL A 61 -1.00 -8.79 -19.96
N GLU A 62 -0.75 -7.68 -19.25
CA GLU A 62 0.24 -7.67 -18.19
C GLU A 62 -0.24 -6.94 -16.93
N PHE A 63 0.37 -7.30 -15.79
CA PHE A 63 0.20 -6.57 -14.55
C PHE A 63 1.27 -5.48 -14.38
N ILE A 64 0.82 -4.34 -13.85
CA ILE A 64 1.66 -3.33 -13.20
C ILE A 64 1.40 -3.42 -11.70
N HIS A 65 2.47 -3.56 -10.92
CA HIS A 65 2.40 -3.58 -9.46
C HIS A 65 2.53 -2.16 -8.92
N GLY A 66 1.37 -1.53 -8.71
CA GLY A 66 1.26 -0.14 -8.30
C GLY A 66 1.71 0.13 -6.86
N PRO A 67 1.57 1.38 -6.39
CA PRO A 67 1.92 1.79 -5.02
C PRO A 67 0.90 1.31 -3.98
N GLY A 68 0.62 0.01 -3.93
CA GLY A 68 -0.38 -0.62 -3.05
C GLY A 68 0.14 -1.08 -1.69
N CYS A 69 1.43 -0.86 -1.39
CA CYS A 69 2.09 -1.28 -0.15
C CYS A 69 2.55 -0.03 0.62
N PRO A 70 1.95 0.29 1.78
CA PRO A 70 2.22 1.55 2.50
C PRO A 70 3.66 1.64 3.00
N VAL A 71 4.24 0.50 3.40
CA VAL A 71 5.65 0.38 3.81
C VAL A 71 6.59 0.67 2.64
N CYS A 72 6.19 0.27 1.43
CA CYS A 72 7.00 0.35 0.23
C CYS A 72 7.12 1.78 -0.31
N VAL A 73 6.18 2.65 0.04
CA VAL A 73 6.15 4.07 -0.32
C VAL A 73 6.52 4.97 0.84
N LEU A 74 7.00 4.40 1.96
CA LEU A 74 7.38 5.14 3.15
C LEU A 74 8.67 5.96 2.92
N PRO A 75 8.62 7.31 2.99
CA PRO A 75 9.82 8.12 2.79
C PRO A 75 10.88 7.86 3.85
N MET A 76 12.16 7.85 3.44
CA MET A 76 13.27 7.60 4.36
C MET A 76 13.36 8.65 5.47
N GLY A 77 13.06 9.90 5.15
CA GLY A 77 13.03 10.99 6.13
C GLY A 77 12.05 10.72 7.28
N ARG A 78 10.92 10.05 7.01
CA ARG A 78 9.95 9.67 8.05
C ARG A 78 10.54 8.62 8.99
N ILE A 79 11.31 7.66 8.48
CA ILE A 79 12.04 6.69 9.32
C ILE A 79 13.09 7.38 10.18
N ASP A 80 13.85 8.32 9.62
CA ASP A 80 14.86 9.06 10.38
C ASP A 80 14.22 9.87 11.51
N THR A 81 13.06 10.49 11.26
CA THR A 81 12.26 11.14 12.31
C THR A 81 11.78 10.15 13.37
N CYS A 82 11.31 8.96 12.99
CA CYS A 82 10.95 7.93 13.95
C CYS A 82 12.15 7.51 14.82
N VAL A 83 13.34 7.37 14.22
CA VAL A 83 14.58 7.03 14.94
C VAL A 83 14.98 8.15 15.90
N GLU A 84 14.85 9.42 15.50
CA GLU A 84 15.08 10.59 16.35
C GLU A 84 14.17 10.55 17.59
N ILE A 85 12.86 10.42 17.39
CA ILE A 85 11.87 10.35 18.47
C ILE A 85 12.14 9.13 19.38
N ALA A 86 12.41 7.96 18.80
CA ALA A 86 12.69 6.74 19.56
C ALA A 86 13.97 6.81 20.39
N SER A 87 14.91 7.69 20.05
CA SER A 87 16.18 7.86 20.76
C SER A 87 16.04 8.65 22.07
N HIS A 88 14.89 9.29 22.32
CA HIS A 88 14.61 9.95 23.58
C HIS A 88 14.48 8.93 24.74
N PRO A 89 15.24 9.08 25.85
CA PRO A 89 15.27 8.09 26.93
C PRO A 89 13.91 7.83 27.59
N GLU A 90 12.99 8.80 27.57
CA GLU A 90 11.65 8.70 28.13
C GLU A 90 10.63 8.03 27.20
N VAL A 91 10.98 7.76 25.94
CA VAL A 91 10.06 7.29 24.91
C VAL A 91 9.95 5.76 24.90
N ILE A 92 8.73 5.25 24.72
CA ILE A 92 8.46 3.90 24.24
C ILE A 92 7.88 4.04 22.84
N PHE A 93 8.63 3.64 21.82
CA PHE A 93 8.24 3.81 20.42
C PHE A 93 7.61 2.53 19.90
N CYS A 94 6.33 2.59 19.54
CA CYS A 94 5.55 1.46 19.07
C CYS A 94 5.34 1.53 17.56
N THR A 95 5.53 0.42 16.86
CA THR A 95 5.33 0.32 15.41
C THR A 95 4.82 -1.07 15.03
N PHE A 96 4.23 -1.21 13.85
CA PHE A 96 4.04 -2.52 13.23
C PHE A 96 5.39 -3.13 12.82
N GLY A 97 5.42 -4.46 12.69
CA GLY A 97 6.65 -5.22 12.47
C GLY A 97 7.28 -5.03 11.08
N ASP A 98 6.47 -4.67 10.08
CA ASP A 98 6.88 -4.44 8.70
C ASP A 98 7.73 -3.17 8.54
N ALA A 99 7.42 -2.11 9.28
CA ALA A 99 8.18 -0.87 9.28
C ALA A 99 9.54 -0.97 10.00
N MET A 100 9.77 -2.01 10.81
CA MET A 100 11.00 -2.17 11.62
C MET A 100 12.28 -2.21 10.78
N ARG A 101 12.19 -2.75 9.57
CA ARG A 101 13.34 -2.99 8.70
C ARG A 101 13.49 -1.94 7.60
N VAL A 102 12.57 -1.00 7.48
CA VAL A 102 12.66 0.04 6.45
C VAL A 102 13.91 0.88 6.72
N PRO A 103 14.80 1.04 5.73
CA PRO A 103 16.01 1.82 5.92
C PRO A 103 15.70 3.32 5.91
N GLY A 104 16.22 4.05 6.90
CA GLY A 104 16.45 5.49 6.85
C GLY A 104 17.94 5.80 6.65
N LYS A 105 18.32 7.07 6.58
CA LYS A 105 19.72 7.51 6.47
C LYS A 105 20.54 7.12 7.70
N GLN A 106 19.93 7.16 8.89
CA GLN A 106 20.55 6.80 10.17
C GLN A 106 20.35 5.32 10.55
N GLY A 107 19.93 4.52 9.57
CA GLY A 107 19.55 3.13 9.76
C GLY A 107 18.06 2.94 10.03
N SER A 108 17.67 1.71 10.33
CA SER A 108 16.28 1.33 10.59
C SER A 108 15.90 1.41 12.07
N LEU A 109 14.59 1.32 12.36
CA LEU A 109 14.09 1.21 13.74
C LEU A 109 14.62 -0.03 14.47
N LEU A 110 14.87 -1.13 13.74
CA LEU A 110 15.53 -2.31 14.29
C LEU A 110 16.97 -2.01 14.74
N GLN A 111 17.70 -1.22 13.97
CA GLN A 111 19.06 -0.80 14.34
C GLN A 111 19.04 0.21 15.50
N ALA A 112 18.06 1.12 15.54
CA ALA A 112 17.86 2.02 16.68
C ALA A 112 17.60 1.23 17.97
N LYS A 113 16.77 0.19 17.91
CA LYS A 113 16.55 -0.74 19.02
C LYS A 113 17.85 -1.42 19.47
N ALA A 114 18.68 -1.88 18.52
CA ALA A 114 19.98 -2.47 18.84
C ALA A 114 20.96 -1.47 19.49
N ARG A 115 20.78 -0.16 19.26
CA ARG A 115 21.52 0.93 19.92
C ARG A 115 20.94 1.33 21.29
N GLY A 116 19.87 0.69 21.75
CA GLY A 116 19.30 0.90 23.09
C GLY A 116 17.99 1.69 23.13
N ALA A 117 17.41 2.10 22.00
CA ALA A 117 16.07 2.70 21.97
C ALA A 117 14.99 1.68 22.37
N ASP A 118 13.99 2.09 23.17
CA ASP A 118 12.86 1.23 23.53
C ASP A 118 11.83 1.21 22.40
N VAL A 119 12.11 0.41 21.37
CA VAL A 119 11.21 0.18 20.23
C VAL A 119 10.47 -1.14 20.40
N ARG A 120 9.13 -1.10 20.36
CA ARG A 120 8.25 -2.25 20.56
C ARG A 120 7.39 -2.50 19.32
N ILE A 121 7.29 -3.77 18.94
CA ILE A 121 6.38 -4.20 17.89
C ILE A 121 5.01 -4.40 18.52
N VAL A 122 3.98 -3.80 17.93
CA VAL A 122 2.58 -3.97 18.33
C VAL A 122 1.78 -4.55 17.16
N TYR A 123 0.67 -5.23 17.45
CA TYR A 123 -0.24 -5.77 16.44
C TYR A 123 -1.48 -4.90 16.25
N SER A 124 -1.77 -4.02 17.21
CA SER A 124 -2.84 -3.04 17.11
C SER A 124 -2.42 -1.69 17.70
N PRO A 125 -2.99 -0.57 17.22
CA PRO A 125 -2.82 0.73 17.87
C PRO A 125 -3.30 0.72 19.33
N MET A 126 -4.26 -0.16 19.66
CA MET A 126 -4.75 -0.31 21.02
C MET A 126 -3.71 -0.87 22.00
N ASP A 127 -2.79 -1.71 21.53
CA ASP A 127 -1.69 -2.22 22.36
C ASP A 127 -0.76 -1.06 22.78
N ALA A 128 -0.51 -0.11 21.88
CA ALA A 128 0.29 1.07 22.19
C ALA A 128 -0.42 1.99 23.21
N LEU A 129 -1.74 2.19 23.08
CA LEU A 129 -2.48 2.94 24.11
C LEU A 129 -2.44 2.24 25.46
N LYS A 130 -2.59 0.92 25.49
CA LYS A 130 -2.48 0.13 26.73
C LYS A 130 -1.11 0.30 27.37
N LEU A 131 -0.04 0.26 26.58
CA LEU A 131 1.31 0.56 27.05
C LEU A 131 1.41 1.97 27.66
N ALA A 132 0.74 2.97 27.08
CA ALA A 132 0.71 4.33 27.66
C ALA A 132 0.06 4.34 29.04
N GLN A 133 -1.07 3.64 29.21
CA GLN A 133 -1.77 3.54 30.49
C GLN A 133 -0.95 2.78 31.55
N GLU A 134 -0.20 1.75 31.14
CA GLU A 134 0.65 0.95 32.03
C GLU A 134 1.97 1.65 32.40
N ASN A 135 2.38 2.67 31.64
CA ASN A 135 3.65 3.39 31.83
C ASN A 135 3.42 4.91 31.92
N PRO A 136 2.71 5.41 32.95
CA PRO A 136 2.29 6.82 33.02
C PRO A 136 3.43 7.83 33.08
N THR A 137 4.64 7.39 33.46
CA THR A 137 5.86 8.24 33.51
C THR A 137 6.64 8.27 32.19
N ARG A 138 6.25 7.45 31.21
CA ARG A 138 6.90 7.33 29.90
C ARG A 138 6.03 7.98 28.83
N LYS A 139 6.64 8.50 27.76
CA LYS A 139 5.91 8.96 26.58
C LYS A 139 5.79 7.81 25.60
N VAL A 140 4.58 7.36 25.32
CA VAL A 140 4.36 6.26 24.36
C VAL A 140 3.97 6.85 23.02
N VAL A 141 4.77 6.57 22.00
CA VAL A 141 4.55 7.05 20.64
C VAL A 141 4.14 5.87 19.78
N PHE A 142 3.00 5.96 19.11
CA PHE A 142 2.60 4.99 18.10
C PHE A 142 2.86 5.55 16.70
N PHE A 143 3.71 4.85 15.94
CA PHE A 143 3.89 5.09 14.52
C PHE A 143 2.78 4.41 13.73
N GLY A 144 1.78 5.17 13.33
CA GLY A 144 0.71 4.66 12.47
C GLY A 144 1.06 4.86 11.01
N LEU A 145 1.06 3.76 10.26
CA LEU A 145 1.18 3.78 8.82
C LEU A 145 0.05 2.96 8.18
N GLY A 146 -0.23 3.27 6.92
CA GLY A 146 -1.17 2.49 6.12
C GLY A 146 -2.25 3.30 5.44
N PHE A 147 -2.95 2.62 4.54
CA PHE A 147 -4.08 3.14 3.78
C PHE A 147 -5.33 3.29 4.66
N GLU A 148 -6.45 3.62 4.01
CA GLU A 148 -7.78 3.73 4.61
C GLU A 148 -8.22 2.44 5.33
N THR A 149 -7.59 1.30 5.08
CA THR A 149 -7.80 0.05 5.82
C THR A 149 -7.37 0.11 7.28
N THR A 150 -6.28 0.82 7.59
CA THR A 150 -5.72 0.86 8.95
C THR A 150 -6.21 2.07 9.74
N MET A 151 -6.55 3.15 9.04
CA MET A 151 -7.02 4.42 9.63
C MET A 151 -8.20 4.26 10.62
N PRO A 152 -9.25 3.43 10.39
CA PRO A 152 -10.37 3.31 11.33
C PRO A 152 -9.93 2.85 12.71
N THR A 153 -9.03 1.86 12.78
CA THR A 153 -8.55 1.33 14.06
C THR A 153 -7.69 2.35 14.80
N THR A 154 -6.89 3.13 14.08
CA THR A 154 -6.12 4.23 14.64
C THR A 154 -7.04 5.34 15.15
N ALA A 155 -8.05 5.72 14.38
CA ALA A 155 -9.04 6.73 14.75
C ALA A 155 -9.77 6.34 16.04
N ILE A 156 -10.28 5.11 16.11
CA ILE A 156 -10.95 4.59 17.31
C ILE A 156 -9.99 4.59 18.52
N THR A 157 -8.71 4.26 18.31
CA THR A 157 -7.71 4.30 19.39
C THR A 157 -7.52 5.73 19.92
N LEU A 158 -7.44 6.72 19.04
CA LEU A 158 -7.32 8.13 19.42
C LEU A 158 -8.58 8.66 20.09
N GLN A 159 -9.77 8.26 19.63
CA GLN A 159 -11.05 8.51 20.31
C GLN A 159 -11.06 7.95 21.73
N GLN A 160 -10.57 6.71 21.93
CA GLN A 160 -10.46 6.10 23.26
C GLN A 160 -9.42 6.82 24.13
N ALA A 161 -8.27 7.20 23.58
CA ALA A 161 -7.26 7.98 24.30
C ALA A 161 -7.82 9.34 24.73
N LYS A 162 -8.66 9.97 23.89
CA LYS A 162 -9.38 11.21 24.19
C LYS A 162 -10.38 11.02 25.33
N ALA A 163 -11.27 10.05 25.19
CA ALA A 163 -12.33 9.76 26.16
C ALA A 163 -11.78 9.37 27.55
N ARG A 164 -10.63 8.71 27.61
CA ARG A 164 -9.97 8.29 28.86
C ARG A 164 -8.96 9.32 29.39
N ASP A 165 -8.81 10.44 28.69
CA ASP A 165 -7.88 11.52 29.01
C ASP A 165 -6.43 11.06 29.23
N VAL A 166 -5.93 10.18 28.35
CA VAL A 166 -4.55 9.69 28.41
C VAL A 166 -3.58 10.78 27.94
N GLN A 167 -2.71 11.24 28.83
CA GLN A 167 -1.82 12.42 28.61
C GLN A 167 -0.45 12.07 27.99
N ASN A 168 -0.05 10.81 28.03
CA ASN A 168 1.29 10.36 27.65
C ASN A 168 1.31 9.50 26.38
N PHE A 169 0.22 9.51 25.62
CA PHE A 169 0.10 8.82 24.34
C PHE A 169 0.24 9.81 23.19
N TYR A 170 1.08 9.50 22.22
CA TYR A 170 1.35 10.32 21.04
C TYR A 170 1.28 9.46 19.79
N PHE A 171 0.95 10.08 18.67
CA PHE A 171 0.72 9.48 17.38
C PHE A 171 1.59 10.16 16.33
N PHE A 172 2.45 9.39 15.69
CA PHE A 172 3.22 9.83 14.54
C PHE A 172 2.51 9.34 13.27
N CYS A 173 1.89 10.27 12.54
CA CYS A 173 0.99 9.98 11.44
C CYS A 173 1.73 9.72 10.13
N GLN A 174 1.60 8.52 9.59
CA GLN A 174 2.02 8.18 8.23
C GLN A 174 0.92 7.39 7.52
N HIS A 175 -0.32 7.77 7.81
CA HIS A 175 -1.44 7.35 7.00
C HIS A 175 -1.38 8.02 5.64
N ILE A 176 -1.80 7.28 4.64
CA ILE A 176 -1.82 7.70 3.25
C ILE A 176 -3.17 7.33 2.66
N THR A 177 -3.62 8.08 1.66
CA THR A 177 -4.90 7.81 1.00
C THR A 177 -4.68 7.41 -0.44
N LEU A 178 -5.49 6.48 -0.93
CA LEU A 178 -5.34 5.88 -2.24
C LEU A 178 -5.82 6.83 -3.35
N ILE A 179 -6.93 7.55 -3.12
CA ILE A 179 -7.60 8.33 -4.16
C ILE A 179 -6.72 9.45 -4.74
N PRO A 180 -6.05 10.31 -3.95
CA PRO A 180 -5.13 11.32 -4.50
C PRO A 180 -3.97 10.70 -5.27
N THR A 181 -3.46 9.56 -4.81
CA THR A 181 -2.36 8.85 -5.46
C THR A 181 -2.75 8.29 -6.82
N LEU A 182 -3.93 7.66 -6.93
CA LEU A 182 -4.43 7.17 -8.23
C LEU A 182 -4.64 8.31 -9.22
N ARG A 183 -5.18 9.45 -8.74
CA ARG A 183 -5.35 10.65 -9.57
C ARG A 183 -4.00 11.18 -10.07
N SER A 184 -3.04 11.34 -9.17
CA SER A 184 -1.69 11.79 -9.51
C SER A 184 -1.01 10.89 -10.55
N LEU A 185 -1.16 9.57 -10.43
CA LEU A 185 -0.63 8.63 -11.42
C LEU A 185 -1.28 8.79 -12.80
N LEU A 186 -2.59 9.00 -12.85
CA LEU A 186 -3.35 9.16 -14.09
C LEU A 186 -3.13 10.50 -14.78
N GLU A 187 -2.75 11.53 -14.02
CA GLU A 187 -2.42 12.86 -14.54
C GLU A 187 -1.01 12.93 -15.15
N GLN A 188 -0.14 11.94 -14.90
CA GLN A 188 1.16 11.88 -15.55
C GLN A 188 1.01 11.66 -17.06
N PRO A 189 1.63 12.49 -17.92
CA PRO A 189 1.43 12.44 -19.37
C PRO A 189 1.93 11.14 -20.01
N ASP A 190 2.89 10.46 -19.37
CA ASP A 190 3.49 9.21 -19.82
C ASP A 190 2.97 7.98 -19.05
N ASN A 191 1.82 8.09 -18.37
CA ASN A 191 1.23 6.94 -17.71
C ASN A 191 0.80 5.90 -18.74
N GLY A 192 1.24 4.66 -18.55
CA GLY A 192 0.89 3.54 -19.41
C GLY A 192 -0.16 2.65 -18.79
N ILE A 193 -1.11 3.19 -18.03
CA ILE A 193 -2.11 2.41 -17.30
C ILE A 193 -3.38 2.32 -18.14
N ASP A 194 -3.79 1.10 -18.50
CA ASP A 194 -5.00 0.89 -19.29
C ASP A 194 -6.24 0.62 -18.45
N ALA A 195 -6.06 -0.02 -17.29
CA ALA A 195 -7.12 -0.49 -16.43
C ALA A 195 -6.62 -0.68 -14.99
N PHE A 196 -7.54 -0.75 -14.03
CA PHE A 196 -7.20 -0.96 -12.62
C PHE A 196 -7.87 -2.18 -12.01
N LEU A 197 -7.10 -2.89 -11.20
CA LEU A 197 -7.62 -3.82 -10.20
C LEU A 197 -7.53 -3.16 -8.83
N ALA A 198 -8.68 -2.78 -8.28
CA ALA A 198 -8.74 -2.00 -7.05
C ALA A 198 -8.66 -2.88 -5.79
N PRO A 199 -7.98 -2.40 -4.73
CA PRO A 199 -7.79 -3.13 -3.48
C PRO A 199 -9.12 -3.43 -2.77
N GLY A 200 -9.44 -4.72 -2.60
CA GLY A 200 -10.68 -5.15 -1.93
C GLY A 200 -10.84 -4.61 -0.51
N HIS A 201 -9.79 -4.66 0.32
CA HIS A 201 -9.88 -4.19 1.71
C HIS A 201 -10.00 -2.67 1.84
N VAL A 202 -9.32 -1.88 1.00
CA VAL A 202 -9.50 -0.41 1.00
C VAL A 202 -10.91 -0.07 0.55
N SER A 203 -11.40 -0.75 -0.50
CA SER A 203 -12.76 -0.57 -1.01
C SER A 203 -13.83 -0.93 0.02
N MET A 204 -13.57 -1.88 0.94
CA MET A 204 -14.47 -2.15 2.07
C MET A 204 -14.69 -0.91 2.94
N VAL A 205 -13.69 -0.03 3.05
CA VAL A 205 -13.78 1.21 3.83
C VAL A 205 -14.39 2.32 2.99
N ILE A 206 -13.84 2.63 1.81
CA ILE A 206 -14.20 3.82 1.03
C ILE A 206 -15.35 3.60 0.03
N GLY A 207 -15.73 2.35 -0.22
CA GLY A 207 -16.72 1.99 -1.22
C GLY A 207 -16.18 1.95 -2.64
N THR A 208 -17.06 1.60 -3.57
CA THR A 208 -16.74 1.58 -5.01
C THR A 208 -16.91 2.97 -5.64
N ASP A 209 -17.84 3.77 -5.11
CA ASP A 209 -18.15 5.10 -5.64
C ASP A 209 -16.95 6.06 -5.61
N ALA A 210 -16.04 5.88 -4.65
CA ALA A 210 -14.82 6.65 -4.53
C ALA A 210 -13.92 6.56 -5.78
N TYR A 211 -14.06 5.50 -6.58
CA TYR A 211 -13.28 5.28 -7.80
C TYR A 211 -13.94 5.81 -9.07
N ASN A 212 -15.16 6.31 -9.03
CA ASN A 212 -15.94 6.68 -10.22
C ASN A 212 -15.20 7.67 -11.15
N PHE A 213 -14.39 8.55 -10.57
CA PHE A 213 -13.58 9.51 -11.31
C PHE A 213 -12.62 8.86 -12.32
N ILE A 214 -12.15 7.63 -12.07
CA ILE A 214 -11.23 6.91 -12.95
C ILE A 214 -11.93 6.55 -14.27
N ALA A 215 -13.19 6.15 -14.19
CA ALA A 215 -14.00 5.85 -15.37
C ALA A 215 -14.52 7.12 -16.06
N SER A 216 -15.00 8.11 -15.29
CA SER A 216 -15.60 9.34 -15.85
C SER A 216 -14.58 10.29 -16.44
N ASP A 217 -13.47 10.54 -15.73
CA ASP A 217 -12.53 11.62 -16.07
C ASP A 217 -11.38 11.08 -16.93
N PHE A 218 -10.95 9.84 -16.68
CA PHE A 218 -9.77 9.24 -17.32
C PHE A 218 -10.11 8.09 -18.29
N HIS A 219 -11.38 7.69 -18.39
CA HIS A 219 -11.85 6.61 -19.27
C HIS A 219 -11.05 5.31 -19.11
N ARG A 220 -10.72 4.94 -17.87
CA ARG A 220 -10.10 3.67 -17.54
C ARG A 220 -11.12 2.77 -16.81
N PRO A 221 -11.32 1.51 -17.23
CA PRO A 221 -12.14 0.58 -16.47
C PRO A 221 -11.43 0.19 -15.17
N LEU A 222 -12.23 -0.07 -14.13
CA LEU A 222 -11.73 -0.48 -12.82
C LEU A 222 -12.63 -1.58 -12.26
N VAL A 223 -12.00 -2.61 -11.70
CA VAL A 223 -12.72 -3.67 -11.00
C VAL A 223 -12.17 -3.82 -9.59
N VAL A 224 -13.03 -3.74 -8.58
CA VAL A 224 -12.69 -4.10 -7.20
C VAL A 224 -12.68 -5.62 -7.08
N ALA A 225 -11.56 -6.19 -6.66
CA ALA A 225 -11.37 -7.64 -6.56
C ALA A 225 -10.92 -8.11 -5.17
N GLY A 226 -11.25 -9.37 -4.87
CA GLY A 226 -10.74 -10.10 -3.70
C GLY A 226 -9.27 -10.50 -3.86
N PHE A 227 -8.80 -11.40 -2.99
CA PHE A 227 -7.37 -11.76 -2.88
C PHE A 227 -7.07 -13.20 -3.33
N GLU A 228 -8.11 -13.98 -3.64
CA GLU A 228 -7.96 -15.35 -4.09
C GLU A 228 -7.72 -15.41 -5.61
N PRO A 229 -7.07 -16.46 -6.14
CA PRO A 229 -6.78 -16.59 -7.57
C PRO A 229 -7.97 -16.36 -8.48
N LEU A 230 -9.12 -16.96 -8.15
CA LEU A 230 -10.35 -16.79 -8.92
C LEU A 230 -10.88 -15.36 -8.85
N ASP A 231 -10.72 -14.66 -7.73
CA ASP A 231 -11.16 -13.27 -7.63
C ASP A 231 -10.38 -12.36 -8.57
N LEU A 232 -9.06 -12.52 -8.54
CA LEU A 232 -8.14 -11.73 -9.37
C LEU A 232 -8.39 -11.99 -10.85
N LEU A 233 -8.42 -13.27 -11.26
CA LEU A 233 -8.65 -13.65 -12.64
C LEU A 233 -10.03 -13.24 -13.15
N GLN A 234 -11.07 -13.36 -12.32
CA GLN A 234 -12.41 -12.89 -12.69
C GLN A 234 -12.42 -11.38 -12.86
N GLY A 235 -11.71 -10.63 -11.99
CA GLY A 235 -11.53 -9.20 -12.15
C GLY A 235 -10.83 -8.84 -13.46
N VAL A 236 -9.80 -9.60 -13.86
CA VAL A 236 -9.13 -9.43 -15.16
C VAL A 236 -10.08 -9.71 -16.32
N VAL A 237 -10.85 -10.80 -16.28
CA VAL A 237 -11.86 -11.10 -17.32
C VAL A 237 -12.85 -9.96 -17.45
N MET A 238 -13.38 -9.44 -16.33
CA MET A 238 -14.29 -8.29 -16.35
C MET A 238 -13.65 -7.07 -17.03
N LEU A 239 -12.40 -6.74 -16.69
CA LEU A 239 -11.66 -5.64 -17.34
C LEU A 239 -11.47 -5.87 -18.85
N VAL A 240 -11.15 -7.09 -19.26
CA VAL A 240 -11.00 -7.47 -20.67
C VAL A 240 -12.31 -7.30 -21.43
N GLU A 241 -13.44 -7.74 -20.87
CA GLU A 241 -14.76 -7.53 -21.48
C GLU A 241 -15.07 -6.04 -21.67
N GLN A 242 -14.79 -5.20 -20.67
CA GLN A 242 -15.00 -3.76 -20.80
C GLN A 242 -14.15 -3.15 -21.92
N LYS A 243 -12.90 -3.63 -22.09
CA LYS A 243 -12.00 -3.18 -23.17
C LYS A 243 -12.46 -3.63 -24.54
N ILE A 244 -12.93 -4.87 -24.69
CA ILE A 244 -13.54 -5.37 -25.94
C ILE A 244 -14.78 -4.54 -26.29
N ALA A 245 -15.62 -4.23 -25.30
CA ALA A 245 -16.83 -3.45 -25.47
C ALA A 245 -16.60 -1.92 -25.56
N ALA A 246 -15.34 -1.47 -25.51
CA ALA A 246 -14.93 -0.07 -25.59
C ALA A 246 -15.67 0.86 -24.60
N HIS A 247 -15.88 0.40 -23.36
CA HIS A 247 -16.46 1.22 -22.29
C HIS A 247 -15.61 1.17 -21.02
N SER A 248 -15.87 2.10 -20.09
CA SER A 248 -15.17 2.19 -18.81
C SER A 248 -16.17 2.40 -17.69
N LYS A 249 -16.21 1.46 -16.76
CA LYS A 249 -17.04 1.47 -15.56
C LYS A 249 -16.24 0.98 -14.36
N VAL A 250 -16.66 1.43 -13.19
CA VAL A 250 -16.29 0.81 -11.92
C VAL A 250 -17.23 -0.38 -11.70
N GLU A 251 -16.65 -1.57 -11.59
CA GLU A 251 -17.39 -2.78 -11.26
C GLU A 251 -16.86 -3.42 -9.97
N ASN A 252 -17.71 -4.21 -9.32
CA ASN A 252 -17.42 -4.85 -8.05
C ASN A 252 -17.46 -6.36 -8.23
N GLN A 253 -16.28 -6.99 -8.36
CA GLN A 253 -16.15 -8.45 -8.32
C GLN A 253 -16.28 -8.94 -6.87
N TYR A 254 -15.84 -8.14 -5.90
CA TYR A 254 -15.76 -8.50 -4.49
C TYR A 254 -17.03 -8.15 -3.67
N ARG A 255 -18.22 -8.24 -4.29
CA ARG A 255 -19.52 -7.87 -3.68
C ARG A 255 -19.85 -8.58 -2.36
N ARG A 256 -19.24 -9.74 -2.12
CA ARG A 256 -19.42 -10.49 -0.87
C ARG A 256 -18.80 -9.79 0.35
N VAL A 257 -17.88 -8.84 0.15
CA VAL A 257 -17.22 -8.09 1.23
C VAL A 257 -17.40 -6.58 1.06
N VAL A 258 -17.41 -6.06 -0.16
CA VAL A 258 -17.37 -4.61 -0.44
C VAL A 258 -18.76 -4.06 -0.74
N PRO A 259 -19.33 -3.21 0.15
CA PRO A 259 -20.54 -2.44 -0.14
C PRO A 259 -20.21 -1.27 -1.07
N ASP A 260 -21.18 -0.83 -1.88
CA ASP A 260 -20.97 0.26 -2.84
C ASP A 260 -20.61 1.59 -2.15
N ALA A 261 -21.31 1.92 -1.04
CA ALA A 261 -21.01 3.11 -0.23
C ALA A 261 -19.84 2.93 0.76
N GLY A 262 -19.25 1.74 0.84
CA GLY A 262 -18.23 1.39 1.83
C GLY A 262 -18.79 1.28 3.26
N ASN A 263 -17.91 1.46 4.24
CA ASN A 263 -18.26 1.36 5.66
C ASN A 263 -18.43 2.77 6.27
N LEU A 264 -19.68 3.23 6.35
CA LEU A 264 -20.01 4.56 6.85
C LEU A 264 -19.52 4.82 8.29
N LEU A 265 -19.53 3.81 9.16
CA LEU A 265 -19.05 3.98 10.54
C LEU A 265 -17.53 4.17 10.58
N ALA A 266 -16.79 3.42 9.73
CA ALA A 266 -15.35 3.57 9.60
C ALA A 266 -14.99 4.93 9.00
N GLN A 267 -15.70 5.36 7.94
CA GLN A 267 -15.53 6.68 7.32
C GLN A 267 -15.80 7.81 8.32
N GLN A 268 -16.85 7.69 9.16
CA GLN A 268 -17.15 8.68 10.19
C GLN A 268 -16.06 8.76 11.26
N ALA A 269 -15.51 7.62 11.70
CA ALA A 269 -14.39 7.61 12.65
C ALA A 269 -13.13 8.25 12.04
N ILE A 270 -12.83 7.95 10.77
CA ILE A 270 -11.75 8.59 10.03
C ILE A 270 -11.95 10.11 9.99
N ALA A 271 -13.14 10.58 9.57
CA ALA A 271 -13.42 12.00 9.39
C ALA A 271 -13.40 12.82 10.69
N ASP A 272 -13.69 12.18 11.83
CA ASP A 272 -13.60 12.81 13.16
C ASP A 272 -12.13 13.07 13.56
N VAL A 273 -11.24 12.13 13.26
CA VAL A 273 -9.85 12.15 13.75
C VAL A 273 -8.87 12.72 12.73
N PHE A 274 -9.12 12.48 11.44
CA PHE A 274 -8.21 12.80 10.35
C PHE A 274 -8.85 13.76 9.35
N CYS A 275 -8.01 14.62 8.77
CA CYS A 275 -8.34 15.40 7.60
C CYS A 275 -7.25 15.26 6.54
N VAL A 276 -7.64 15.34 5.28
CA VAL A 276 -6.71 15.37 4.15
C VAL A 276 -6.46 16.82 3.77
N ASN A 277 -5.22 17.29 3.94
CA ASN A 277 -4.78 18.61 3.51
C ASN A 277 -3.27 18.63 3.32
N GLY A 278 -2.79 19.62 2.56
CA GLY A 278 -1.36 19.72 2.24
C GLY A 278 -0.84 18.54 1.42
N ASP A 279 0.47 18.54 1.23
CA ASP A 279 1.13 17.60 0.34
C ASP A 279 1.83 16.51 1.16
N SER A 280 1.93 15.30 0.60
CA SER A 280 2.64 14.20 1.23
C SER A 280 3.71 13.66 0.30
N GLU A 281 4.88 13.37 0.85
CA GLU A 281 5.92 12.66 0.12
C GLU A 281 5.62 11.16 0.09
N TRP A 282 5.75 10.57 -1.09
CA TRP A 282 5.65 9.15 -1.36
C TRP A 282 6.96 8.67 -1.95
N ARG A 283 7.63 7.73 -1.28
CA ARG A 283 8.91 7.20 -1.74
C ARG A 283 8.76 6.58 -3.13
N GLY A 284 9.57 7.05 -4.06
CA GLY A 284 9.53 6.66 -5.47
C GLY A 284 8.52 7.40 -6.35
N LEU A 285 7.52 8.09 -5.77
CA LEU A 285 6.54 8.88 -6.52
C LEU A 285 6.73 10.39 -6.33
N GLY A 286 7.51 10.81 -5.34
CA GLY A 286 7.72 12.22 -5.01
C GLY A 286 6.58 12.79 -4.18
N VAL A 287 6.40 14.11 -4.25
CA VAL A 287 5.35 14.80 -3.50
C VAL A 287 4.03 14.70 -4.27
N ILE A 288 2.99 14.22 -3.60
CA ILE A 288 1.63 14.15 -4.14
C ILE A 288 0.81 15.25 -3.48
N GLU A 289 0.30 16.16 -4.32
CA GLU A 289 -0.50 17.30 -3.87
C GLU A 289 -1.79 16.84 -3.18
N SER A 290 -2.20 17.57 -2.13
CA SER A 290 -3.48 17.33 -1.43
C SER A 290 -3.66 15.88 -0.95
N SER A 291 -2.56 15.23 -0.54
CA SER A 291 -2.55 13.83 -0.07
C SER A 291 -2.10 13.67 1.39
N GLY A 292 -1.70 14.77 2.05
CA GLY A 292 -1.28 14.78 3.44
C GLY A 292 -2.43 14.40 4.38
N VAL A 293 -2.19 13.43 5.27
CA VAL A 293 -3.16 13.02 6.30
C VAL A 293 -2.71 13.59 7.64
N HIS A 294 -3.56 14.43 8.23
CA HIS A 294 -3.28 15.14 9.47
C HIS A 294 -4.36 14.89 10.52
N LEU A 295 -4.02 15.07 11.79
CA LEU A 295 -5.01 15.06 12.86
C LEU A 295 -5.87 16.33 12.81
N THR A 296 -7.18 16.18 13.03
CA THR A 296 -8.08 17.32 13.21
C THR A 296 -7.72 18.11 14.47
N PRO A 297 -8.13 19.39 14.60
CA PRO A 297 -7.80 20.24 15.76
C PRO A 297 -8.11 19.58 17.11
N ASP A 298 -9.19 18.83 17.15
CA ASP A 298 -9.71 18.10 18.32
C ASP A 298 -8.82 16.96 18.82
N TYR A 299 -7.86 16.53 18.01
CA TYR A 299 -6.92 15.44 18.30
C TYR A 299 -5.45 15.89 18.26
N GLN A 300 -5.18 17.17 18.01
CA GLN A 300 -3.82 17.72 17.91
C GLN A 300 -2.94 17.49 19.14
N ARG A 301 -3.54 17.32 20.33
CA ARG A 301 -2.78 16.98 21.55
C ARG A 301 -2.03 15.64 21.46
N PHE A 302 -2.45 14.76 20.56
CA PHE A 302 -1.80 13.47 20.33
C PHE A 302 -0.72 13.54 19.26
N ASP A 303 -0.53 14.67 18.57
CA ASP A 303 0.45 14.77 17.49
C ASP A 303 1.88 14.67 18.02
N ALA A 304 2.60 13.60 17.64
CA ALA A 304 3.98 13.39 18.04
C ALA A 304 4.93 14.43 17.42
N GLU A 305 4.66 14.89 16.20
CA GLU A 305 5.51 15.89 15.52
C GLU A 305 5.39 17.24 16.19
N ALA A 306 4.17 17.64 16.56
CA ALA A 306 3.94 18.87 17.30
C ALA A 306 4.63 18.87 18.69
N HIS A 307 4.65 17.70 19.34
CA HIS A 307 5.24 17.53 20.68
C HIS A 307 6.77 17.45 20.68
N PHE A 308 7.34 16.57 19.84
CA PHE A 308 8.78 16.33 19.81
C PHE A 308 9.54 17.31 18.92
N ARG A 309 8.87 17.94 17.94
CA ARG A 309 9.44 18.91 16.99
C ARG A 309 10.74 18.40 16.34
N PRO A 310 10.70 17.23 15.69
CA PRO A 310 11.88 16.61 15.12
C PRO A 310 12.52 17.50 14.05
N ALA A 311 13.83 17.34 13.85
CA ALA A 311 14.53 18.09 12.82
C ALA A 311 14.01 17.73 11.42
N PRO A 312 13.88 18.71 10.49
CA PRO A 312 13.55 18.43 9.10
C PRO A 312 14.58 17.47 8.49
N GLN A 313 14.10 16.38 7.89
CA GLN A 313 14.93 15.38 7.25
C GLN A 313 14.97 15.65 5.75
N GLN A 314 16.17 15.86 5.18
CA GLN A 314 16.38 15.89 3.74
C GLN A 314 17.09 14.60 3.32
N VAL A 315 16.32 13.68 2.76
CA VAL A 315 16.82 12.38 2.32
C VAL A 315 16.25 12.06 0.95
N CYS A 316 17.10 11.61 0.04
CA CYS A 316 16.70 11.10 -1.25
C CYS A 316 17.16 9.66 -1.42
N ASP A 317 16.40 8.87 -2.18
CA ASP A 317 16.83 7.56 -2.64
C ASP A 317 18.10 7.67 -3.51
N ASP A 318 18.88 6.59 -3.54
CA ASP A 318 20.01 6.48 -4.47
C ASP A 318 19.51 6.67 -5.90
N PRO A 319 20.12 7.55 -6.70
CA PRO A 319 19.64 7.85 -8.05
C PRO A 319 19.68 6.64 -8.99
N ARG A 320 20.39 5.56 -8.64
CA ARG A 320 20.40 4.29 -9.40
C ARG A 320 19.20 3.41 -9.09
N ALA A 321 18.48 3.66 -8.00
CA ALA A 321 17.32 2.88 -7.62
C ALA A 321 16.11 3.23 -8.49
N ARG A 322 15.54 2.24 -9.18
CA ARG A 322 14.39 2.40 -10.07
C ARG A 322 13.05 2.06 -9.40
N CYS A 323 12.92 2.27 -8.08
CA CYS A 323 11.72 1.88 -7.34
C CYS A 323 10.45 2.59 -7.87
N GLY A 324 10.53 3.89 -8.15
CA GLY A 324 9.42 4.65 -8.73
C GLY A 324 9.01 4.16 -10.12
N GLU A 325 9.99 3.79 -10.95
CA GLU A 325 9.72 3.22 -12.28
C GLU A 325 9.06 1.85 -12.19
N VAL A 326 9.42 1.03 -11.20
CA VAL A 326 8.71 -0.24 -10.93
C VAL A 326 7.26 0.01 -10.50
N LEU A 327 7.04 0.93 -9.55
CA LEU A 327 5.70 1.27 -9.05
C LEU A 327 4.76 1.85 -10.12
N THR A 328 5.32 2.48 -11.15
CA THR A 328 4.55 3.08 -12.27
C THR A 328 4.53 2.18 -13.51
N GLY A 329 5.16 1.00 -13.44
CA GLY A 329 5.26 0.06 -14.55
C GLY A 329 6.21 0.52 -15.67
N LYS A 330 7.01 1.57 -15.49
CA LYS A 330 8.02 2.00 -16.47
C LYS A 330 9.14 0.97 -16.63
N CYS A 331 9.39 0.15 -15.60
CA CYS A 331 10.28 -1.01 -15.70
C CYS A 331 9.84 -2.17 -14.80
N LYS A 332 10.37 -3.36 -15.05
CA LYS A 332 10.24 -4.53 -14.16
C LYS A 332 11.37 -4.55 -13.11
N PRO A 333 11.20 -5.24 -11.97
CA PRO A 333 12.22 -5.30 -10.91
C PRO A 333 13.62 -5.71 -11.39
N HIS A 334 13.73 -6.74 -12.22
CA HIS A 334 15.03 -7.23 -12.74
C HIS A 334 15.75 -6.23 -13.67
N GLN A 335 15.05 -5.20 -14.15
CA GLN A 335 15.63 -4.13 -14.96
C GLN A 335 16.26 -3.01 -14.10
N CYS A 336 16.15 -3.10 -12.77
CA CYS A 336 16.85 -2.22 -11.85
C CYS A 336 18.29 -2.70 -11.64
N PRO A 337 19.32 -1.85 -11.83
CA PRO A 337 20.73 -2.27 -11.74
C PRO A 337 21.14 -2.71 -10.32
N LEU A 338 20.37 -2.33 -9.30
CA LEU A 338 20.63 -2.72 -7.91
C LEU A 338 19.95 -4.03 -7.54
N PHE A 339 18.97 -4.51 -8.32
CA PHE A 339 18.15 -5.65 -7.96
C PHE A 339 18.97 -6.94 -7.90
N GLY A 340 18.72 -7.77 -6.88
CA GLY A 340 19.33 -9.08 -6.69
C GLY A 340 20.78 -9.05 -6.19
N ASN A 341 21.53 -7.99 -6.53
CA ASN A 341 22.90 -7.76 -6.09
C ASN A 341 22.91 -6.92 -4.80
N THR A 342 23.05 -5.60 -4.94
CA THR A 342 23.10 -4.66 -3.81
C THR A 342 21.80 -4.59 -3.04
N CYS A 343 20.66 -4.68 -3.73
CA CYS A 343 19.32 -4.69 -3.16
C CYS A 343 18.73 -6.10 -3.21
N ASN A 344 18.77 -6.79 -2.08
CA ASN A 344 18.23 -8.14 -1.88
C ASN A 344 17.47 -8.21 -0.54
N PRO A 345 16.76 -9.31 -0.21
CA PRO A 345 15.96 -9.38 1.02
C PRO A 345 16.74 -9.20 2.33
N GLN A 346 18.07 -9.39 2.33
CA GLN A 346 18.90 -9.18 3.52
C GLN A 346 19.24 -7.69 3.69
N THR A 347 19.67 -7.03 2.61
CA THR A 347 20.09 -5.61 2.63
C THR A 347 18.91 -4.64 2.52
N ALA A 348 17.85 -5.04 1.80
CA ALA A 348 16.62 -4.30 1.56
C ALA A 348 16.82 -2.81 1.23
N PHE A 349 17.80 -2.54 0.36
CA PHE A 349 18.24 -1.18 0.03
C PHE A 349 17.11 -0.28 -0.48
N GLY A 350 16.31 -0.78 -1.42
CA GLY A 350 15.09 -0.13 -1.89
C GLY A 350 13.87 -0.56 -1.08
N ALA A 351 12.92 0.35 -0.88
CA ALA A 351 11.71 0.09 -0.09
C ALA A 351 10.87 -1.09 -0.61
N LEU A 352 10.85 -1.30 -1.94
CA LEU A 352 10.12 -2.41 -2.56
C LEU A 352 10.68 -3.81 -2.22
N MET A 353 11.87 -3.88 -1.63
CA MET A 353 12.52 -5.12 -1.19
C MET A 353 12.31 -5.39 0.32
N VAL A 354 11.77 -4.41 1.07
CA VAL A 354 11.61 -4.52 2.54
C VAL A 354 10.40 -5.37 2.91
N SER A 355 9.25 -5.08 2.31
CA SER A 355 7.99 -5.76 2.60
C SER A 355 7.80 -6.98 1.69
N SER A 356 7.21 -8.06 2.21
CA SER A 356 6.76 -9.20 1.40
C SER A 356 5.65 -8.86 0.41
N GLU A 357 5.01 -7.71 0.60
CA GLU A 357 4.02 -7.12 -0.31
C GLU A 357 4.65 -6.22 -1.39
N GLY A 358 5.96 -5.98 -1.32
CA GLY A 358 6.67 -5.16 -2.29
C GLY A 358 6.95 -5.92 -3.59
N ALA A 359 6.75 -5.26 -4.73
CA ALA A 359 6.95 -5.86 -6.05
C ALA A 359 8.36 -6.46 -6.25
N CYS A 360 9.41 -5.81 -5.74
CA CYS A 360 10.77 -6.34 -5.86
C CYS A 360 10.99 -7.55 -4.94
N ALA A 361 10.50 -7.53 -3.70
CA ALA A 361 10.60 -8.68 -2.80
C ALA A 361 9.85 -9.90 -3.36
N ALA A 362 8.62 -9.69 -3.86
CA ALA A 362 7.83 -10.74 -4.48
C ALA A 362 8.53 -11.29 -5.73
N TRP A 363 9.02 -10.42 -6.62
CA TRP A 363 9.81 -10.85 -7.78
C TRP A 363 11.03 -11.68 -7.35
N TYR A 364 11.83 -11.19 -6.39
CA TYR A 364 13.02 -11.91 -5.95
C TYR A 364 12.68 -13.30 -5.39
N GLN A 365 11.61 -13.41 -4.60
CA GLN A 365 11.20 -14.66 -3.96
C GLN A 365 10.68 -15.71 -4.95
N TYR A 366 9.93 -15.28 -5.97
CA TYR A 366 9.21 -16.19 -6.87
C TYR A 366 9.84 -16.31 -8.27
N ARG A 367 10.78 -15.43 -8.64
CA ARG A 367 11.36 -15.30 -10.00
C ARG A 367 12.89 -15.37 -10.03
N GLN A 368 13.54 -15.89 -9.00
CA GLN A 368 15.01 -15.88 -8.89
C GLN A 368 15.70 -16.52 -10.12
N GLN A 369 15.08 -17.53 -10.75
CA GLN A 369 15.62 -18.21 -11.94
C GLN A 369 15.63 -17.35 -13.22
N GLU A 370 14.73 -16.38 -13.36
CA GLU A 370 14.69 -15.46 -14.50
C GLU A 370 15.74 -14.33 -14.40
N SER A 371 16.36 -14.16 -13.22
CA SER A 371 17.36 -13.10 -12.98
C SER A 371 18.80 -13.57 -13.23
N GLU A 372 19.03 -14.87 -13.40
CA GLU A 372 20.33 -15.49 -13.68
C GLU A 372 20.55 -15.79 -15.18
N ALA A 373 19.51 -15.62 -16.01
CA ALA A 373 19.53 -15.72 -17.47
C ALA A 373 19.70 -14.33 -18.10
#